data_AF-A0A926U359-F1
#
_entry.id   AF-A0A926U359-F1
#
_cell.length_a   1.000
_cell.length_b   1.000
_cell.length_c   1.000
_cell.angle_alpha   90.00
_cell.angle_beta   90.00
_cell.angle_gamma   90.00
#
_symmetry.space_group_name_H-M   'P 1'
#
loop_
_entity.id
_entity.type
_entity.pdbx_description
1 polymer ?
#
loop_
_entity_poly.entity_id
_entity_poly.type
_entity_poly.pdbx_seq_one_letter_code
_entity_poly.pdbx_strand_id
1 'polypeptide(L)'
;MAYPSAPWTLRGFALQTIQPVDVDRVRPSIPGELEIVSIFPGKTIGGIYVSSYGTGSTLQYSELIVVSAVVRQGARLGAWISHIYVDDADSIAGGRDIWSLPKENAQFDWQPGKPHCVTVRQDDRILCRLNTNWQLAIPNISLPALPIPIAMGTFSATDDRLLWFSARGNLNLSPTGGTVEVPIGSPFYGFGLDRPWQTLYGDNLNLTIDAPSVVGTRARAYRYS
;
A
#
# COMPACT_ATOMS: atom_id res chain seq x y z
N MET A 1 -20.81 8.24 15.35
CA MET A 1 -19.89 8.34 14.21
C MET A 1 -19.56 6.93 13.78
N ALA A 2 -19.49 6.66 12.46
CA ALA A 2 -19.21 5.31 11.95
C ALA A 2 -17.75 4.87 12.23
N TYR A 3 -16.80 5.81 12.25
CA TYR A 3 -15.38 5.51 12.48
C TYR A 3 -14.71 6.50 13.46
N PRO A 4 -13.59 6.14 14.11
CA PRO A 4 -12.84 7.03 15.01
C PRO A 4 -12.08 8.13 14.27
N SER A 5 -11.82 9.26 14.93
CA SER A 5 -10.93 10.30 14.39
C SER A 5 -9.47 9.84 14.33
N ALA A 6 -8.68 10.44 13.45
CA ALA A 6 -7.22 10.29 13.44
C ALA A 6 -6.59 10.81 14.76
N PRO A 7 -5.39 10.31 15.14
CA PRO A 7 -4.60 9.31 14.44
C PRO A 7 -5.13 7.88 14.60
N TRP A 8 -4.85 7.01 13.63
CA TRP A 8 -5.18 5.58 13.73
C TRP A 8 -3.95 4.76 14.07
N THR A 9 -4.10 3.82 15.01
CA THR A 9 -3.10 2.82 15.34
C THR A 9 -3.40 1.54 14.57
N LEU A 10 -2.40 0.99 13.86
CA LEU A 10 -2.52 -0.24 13.09
C LEU A 10 -1.51 -1.26 13.62
N ARG A 11 -1.99 -2.40 14.10
CA ARG A 11 -1.17 -3.46 14.70
C ARG A 11 -1.44 -4.81 14.05
N GLY A 12 -0.38 -5.53 13.69
CA GLY A 12 -0.51 -6.85 13.10
C GLY A 12 0.72 -7.29 12.31
N PHE A 13 0.50 -7.73 11.08
CA PHE A 13 1.57 -8.13 10.16
C PHE A 13 1.31 -7.62 8.74
N ALA A 14 2.35 -7.61 7.93
CA ALA A 14 2.26 -7.21 6.53
C ALA A 14 3.22 -7.97 5.62
N LEU A 15 2.85 -8.03 4.35
CA LEU A 15 3.66 -8.40 3.21
C LEU A 15 3.88 -7.16 2.36
N GLN A 16 5.13 -6.88 1.99
CA GLN A 16 5.48 -5.76 1.11
C GLN A 16 6.30 -6.28 -0.05
N THR A 17 5.87 -5.98 -1.27
CA THR A 17 6.65 -6.23 -2.47
C THR A 17 7.28 -4.93 -2.94
N ILE A 18 8.49 -5.00 -3.49
CA ILE A 18 9.21 -3.82 -4.00
C ILE A 18 9.76 -4.17 -5.38
N GLN A 19 9.51 -3.29 -6.36
CA GLN A 19 10.09 -3.41 -7.71
C GLN A 19 10.16 -2.05 -8.42
N PRO A 20 11.00 -1.94 -9.46
CA PRO A 20 10.93 -0.83 -10.39
C PRO A 20 9.67 -0.91 -11.25
N VAL A 21 9.02 0.23 -11.44
CA VAL A 21 7.81 0.36 -12.27
C VAL A 21 8.06 1.41 -13.35
N ASP A 22 7.56 1.15 -14.57
CA ASP A 22 7.63 2.11 -15.68
C ASP A 22 6.86 3.38 -15.34
N VAL A 23 7.57 4.52 -15.38
CA VAL A 23 6.98 5.84 -15.11
C VAL A 23 5.81 6.11 -16.06
N ASP A 24 5.94 5.76 -17.34
CA ASP A 24 4.89 5.97 -18.36
C ASP A 24 3.61 5.19 -18.05
N ARG A 25 3.72 4.01 -17.41
CA ARG A 25 2.56 3.19 -17.05
C ARG A 25 1.79 3.78 -15.87
N VAL A 26 2.48 4.43 -14.93
CA VAL A 26 1.88 4.93 -13.67
C VAL A 26 1.57 6.42 -13.69
N ARG A 27 2.24 7.21 -14.53
CA ARG A 27 2.05 8.66 -14.65
C ARG A 27 0.59 9.09 -14.78
N PRO A 28 -0.28 8.41 -15.57
CA PRO A 28 -1.69 8.79 -15.67
C PRO A 28 -2.46 8.70 -14.34
N SER A 29 -2.00 7.87 -13.40
CA SER A 29 -2.62 7.71 -12.07
C SER A 29 -2.15 8.75 -11.04
N ILE A 30 -1.16 9.58 -11.38
CA ILE A 30 -0.46 10.47 -10.43
C ILE A 30 -0.75 11.94 -10.76
N PRO A 31 -1.22 12.75 -9.78
CA PRO A 31 -1.46 14.19 -9.95
C PRO A 31 -0.29 14.93 -10.61
N GLY A 32 -0.60 15.80 -11.58
CA GLY A 32 0.37 16.57 -12.37
C GLY A 32 1.40 17.33 -11.54
N GLU A 33 0.98 17.78 -10.36
CA GLU A 33 1.74 18.59 -9.41
C GLU A 33 2.80 17.78 -8.65
N LEU A 34 2.69 16.44 -8.66
CA LEU A 34 3.64 15.53 -8.02
C LEU A 34 4.73 15.12 -9.01
N GLU A 35 5.97 15.34 -8.62
CA GLU A 35 7.13 14.86 -9.33
C GLU A 35 7.35 13.38 -9.01
N ILE A 36 7.52 12.54 -10.02
CA ILE A 36 7.85 11.12 -9.80
C ILE A 36 9.35 10.99 -9.59
N VAL A 37 9.73 10.39 -8.46
CA VAL A 37 11.14 10.13 -8.15
C VAL A 37 11.57 8.86 -8.87
N SER A 38 12.49 9.02 -9.81
CA SER A 38 13.05 7.91 -10.58
C SER A 38 14.32 7.37 -9.93
N ILE A 39 14.47 6.05 -9.90
CA ILE A 39 15.66 5.35 -9.41
C ILE A 39 16.55 4.82 -10.55
N PHE A 40 15.97 4.67 -11.75
CA PHE A 40 16.66 4.41 -13.02
C PHE A 40 15.99 5.25 -14.11
N PRO A 41 16.61 5.41 -15.30
CA PRO A 41 15.95 6.07 -16.43
C PRO A 41 14.57 5.47 -16.71
N GLY A 42 13.51 6.28 -16.59
CA GLY A 42 12.13 5.87 -16.84
C GLY A 42 11.51 4.93 -15.80
N LYS A 43 12.16 4.68 -14.65
CA LYS A 43 11.66 3.78 -13.61
C LYS A 43 11.58 4.45 -12.23
N THR A 44 10.44 4.28 -11.56
CA THR A 44 10.26 4.62 -10.14
C THR A 44 10.15 3.35 -9.30
N ILE A 45 10.02 3.46 -7.98
CA ILE A 45 9.71 2.34 -7.08
C ILE A 45 8.20 2.24 -6.89
N GLY A 46 7.68 1.03 -7.01
CA GLY A 46 6.31 0.69 -6.64
C GLY A 46 6.22 -0.70 -6.03
N GLY A 47 5.01 -1.11 -5.69
CA GLY A 47 4.80 -2.37 -5.01
C GLY A 47 3.38 -2.58 -4.50
N ILE A 48 3.17 -3.77 -3.96
CA ILE A 48 1.94 -4.19 -3.31
C ILE A 48 2.23 -4.40 -1.84
N TYR A 49 1.41 -3.81 -1.00
CA TYR A 49 1.39 -4.04 0.44
C TYR A 49 0.10 -4.76 0.79
N VAL A 50 0.19 -5.88 1.52
CA VAL A 50 -0.98 -6.58 2.06
C VAL A 50 -0.79 -6.79 3.54
N SER A 51 -1.79 -6.48 4.36
CA SER A 51 -1.70 -6.57 5.80
C SER A 51 -2.98 -7.10 6.43
N SER A 52 -2.84 -7.55 7.68
CA SER A 52 -3.94 -7.90 8.55
C SER A 52 -3.74 -7.17 9.87
N TYR A 53 -4.70 -6.30 10.22
CA TYR A 53 -4.70 -5.54 11.46
C TYR A 53 -5.64 -6.18 12.47
N GLY A 54 -5.13 -6.44 13.68
CA GLY A 54 -5.84 -7.15 14.73
C GLY A 54 -5.92 -6.36 16.04
N THR A 55 -6.07 -7.08 17.14
CA THR A 55 -6.23 -6.53 18.50
C THR A 55 -5.22 -5.42 18.82
N GLY A 56 -5.72 -4.31 19.36
CA GLY A 56 -4.92 -3.13 19.69
C GLY A 56 -4.81 -2.11 18.55
N SER A 57 -5.36 -2.42 17.36
CA SER A 57 -5.59 -1.44 16.31
C SER A 57 -6.83 -0.59 16.60
N THR A 58 -6.92 0.59 15.97
CA THR A 58 -8.11 1.44 16.01
C THR A 58 -9.33 0.75 15.39
N LEU A 59 -9.10 0.04 14.28
CA LEU A 59 -10.05 -0.87 13.63
C LEU A 59 -9.32 -2.16 13.26
N GLN A 60 -10.02 -3.29 13.20
CA GLN A 60 -9.46 -4.59 12.82
C GLN A 60 -9.95 -4.97 11.43
N TYR A 61 -9.03 -5.08 10.47
CA TYR A 61 -9.34 -5.29 9.07
C TYR A 61 -8.10 -5.75 8.29
N SER A 62 -8.29 -6.36 7.13
CA SER A 62 -7.23 -6.61 6.16
C SER A 62 -7.14 -5.48 5.15
N GLU A 63 -5.93 -5.19 4.65
CA GLU A 63 -5.71 -4.09 3.72
C GLU A 63 -4.75 -4.49 2.60
N LEU A 64 -5.13 -4.15 1.36
CA LEU A 64 -4.29 -4.20 0.16
C LEU A 64 -4.03 -2.75 -0.28
N ILE A 65 -2.77 -2.35 -0.41
CA ILE A 65 -2.36 -1.05 -0.96
C ILE A 65 -1.51 -1.28 -2.20
N VAL A 66 -1.80 -0.52 -3.25
CA VAL A 66 -0.99 -0.45 -4.47
C VAL A 66 -0.27 0.89 -4.52
N VAL A 67 1.02 0.85 -4.21
CA VAL A 67 1.91 2.01 -4.36
C VAL A 67 2.42 2.02 -5.79
N SER A 68 1.95 2.98 -6.59
CA SER A 68 2.34 3.05 -8.01
C SER A 68 3.65 3.80 -8.23
N ALA A 69 4.01 4.71 -7.33
CA ALA A 69 5.26 5.46 -7.40
C ALA A 69 5.70 6.03 -6.05
N VAL A 70 7.00 6.32 -5.95
CA VAL A 70 7.53 7.29 -5.00
C VAL A 70 7.49 8.67 -5.66
N VAL A 71 6.91 9.64 -4.97
CA VAL A 71 6.64 10.98 -5.49
C VAL A 71 7.15 12.05 -4.53
N ARG A 72 7.34 13.26 -5.07
CA ARG A 72 7.85 14.42 -4.35
C ARG A 72 7.00 15.66 -4.61
N GLN A 73 6.85 16.47 -3.57
CA GLN A 73 6.39 17.85 -3.65
C GLN A 73 7.26 18.73 -2.74
N GLY A 74 8.08 19.60 -3.33
CA GLY A 74 9.07 20.37 -2.57
C GLY A 74 10.03 19.46 -1.79
N ALA A 75 10.12 19.65 -0.47
CA ALA A 75 10.96 18.82 0.40
C ALA A 75 10.29 17.51 0.87
N ARG A 76 9.01 17.29 0.55
CA ARG A 76 8.26 16.11 1.00
C ARG A 76 8.40 14.97 -0.01
N LEU A 77 8.86 13.82 0.45
CA LEU A 77 9.03 12.58 -0.32
C LEU A 77 8.12 11.50 0.25
N GLY A 78 7.24 10.90 -0.56
CA GLY A 78 6.30 9.91 -0.07
C GLY A 78 5.77 8.97 -1.15
N ALA A 79 4.99 7.99 -0.72
CA ALA A 79 4.28 7.08 -1.61
C ALA A 79 3.06 7.77 -2.22
N TRP A 80 2.75 7.41 -3.47
CA TRP A 80 1.43 7.63 -4.05
C TRP A 80 0.63 6.33 -4.06
N ILE A 81 -0.49 6.34 -3.33
CA ILE A 81 -1.42 5.20 -3.27
C ILE A 81 -2.42 5.33 -4.42
N SER A 82 -2.27 4.48 -5.42
CA SER A 82 -3.15 4.45 -6.59
C SER A 82 -4.46 3.71 -6.34
N HIS A 83 -4.38 2.61 -5.59
CA HIS A 83 -5.50 1.77 -5.23
C HIS A 83 -5.33 1.26 -3.81
N ILE A 84 -6.43 1.08 -3.11
CA ILE A 84 -6.43 0.56 -1.74
C ILE A 84 -7.76 -0.16 -1.49
N TYR A 85 -7.69 -1.36 -0.94
CA TYR A 85 -8.86 -2.21 -0.71
C TYR A 85 -8.83 -2.75 0.71
N VAL A 86 -9.98 -2.86 1.34
CA VAL A 86 -10.14 -3.34 2.72
C VAL A 86 -11.42 -4.18 2.86
N ASP A 87 -11.53 -4.95 3.95
CA ASP A 87 -12.68 -5.80 4.27
C ASP A 87 -13.60 -5.20 5.38
N ASP A 88 -13.41 -3.94 5.75
CA ASP A 88 -14.16 -3.27 6.82
C ASP A 88 -14.78 -1.94 6.37
N ALA A 89 -16.09 -1.78 6.59
CA ALA A 89 -16.85 -0.62 6.12
C ALA A 89 -16.46 0.69 6.83
N ASP A 90 -16.11 0.63 8.11
CA ASP A 90 -15.68 1.80 8.88
C ASP A 90 -14.29 2.27 8.44
N SER A 91 -13.41 1.33 8.10
CA SER A 91 -12.11 1.60 7.47
C SER A 91 -12.27 2.25 6.10
N ILE A 92 -13.23 1.80 5.27
CA ILE A 92 -13.55 2.44 3.97
C ILE A 92 -14.00 3.89 4.20
N ALA A 93 -14.97 4.09 5.08
CA ALA A 93 -15.55 5.39 5.33
C ALA A 93 -14.51 6.37 5.90
N GLY A 94 -13.77 5.97 6.94
CA GLY A 94 -12.72 6.80 7.52
C GLY A 94 -11.54 7.03 6.57
N GLY A 95 -11.16 6.03 5.77
CA GLY A 95 -10.13 6.15 4.74
C GLY A 95 -10.42 7.24 3.71
N ARG A 96 -11.66 7.29 3.24
CA ARG A 96 -12.14 8.29 2.27
C ARG A 96 -12.30 9.67 2.90
N ASP A 97 -12.92 9.73 4.07
CA ASP A 97 -13.29 10.99 4.70
C ASP A 97 -12.09 11.70 5.35
N ILE A 98 -11.23 10.95 6.06
CA ILE A 98 -10.09 11.54 6.78
C ILE A 98 -8.92 11.75 5.82
N TRP A 99 -8.51 10.72 5.06
CA TRP A 99 -7.28 10.74 4.26
C TRP A 99 -7.50 10.94 2.76
N SER A 100 -8.74 11.00 2.28
CA SER A 100 -9.05 11.06 0.83
C SER A 100 -8.37 9.93 0.05
N LEU A 101 -8.31 8.74 0.65
CA LEU A 101 -7.82 7.54 0.00
C LEU A 101 -8.95 6.86 -0.78
N PRO A 102 -8.69 6.34 -1.98
CA PRO A 102 -9.70 5.68 -2.80
C PRO A 102 -9.95 4.24 -2.30
N LYS A 103 -10.31 4.09 -1.01
CA LYS A 103 -10.59 2.78 -0.41
C LYS A 103 -11.80 2.13 -1.06
N GLU A 104 -11.69 0.87 -1.39
CA GLU A 104 -12.79 0.04 -1.91
C GLU A 104 -12.93 -1.25 -1.09
N ASN A 105 -14.09 -1.89 -1.19
CA ASN A 105 -14.33 -3.16 -0.51
C ASN A 105 -13.64 -4.31 -1.24
N ALA A 106 -13.09 -5.26 -0.49
CA ALA A 106 -12.49 -6.50 -0.98
C ALA A 106 -12.59 -7.63 0.06
N GLN A 107 -12.49 -8.87 -0.40
CA GLN A 107 -12.37 -10.07 0.42
C GLN A 107 -10.92 -10.56 0.46
N PHE A 108 -10.46 -11.00 1.63
CA PHE A 108 -9.10 -11.48 1.87
C PHE A 108 -9.12 -12.93 2.32
N ASP A 109 -8.78 -13.83 1.40
CA ASP A 109 -8.71 -15.26 1.66
C ASP A 109 -7.29 -15.64 2.09
N TRP A 110 -7.01 -15.48 3.38
CA TRP A 110 -5.77 -15.94 4.02
C TRP A 110 -5.76 -17.47 4.14
N GLN A 111 -4.69 -18.12 3.68
CA GLN A 111 -4.60 -19.58 3.78
C GLN A 111 -4.35 -20.03 5.24
N PRO A 112 -5.21 -20.90 5.80
CA PRO A 112 -4.98 -21.46 7.14
C PRO A 112 -3.64 -22.19 7.22
N GLY A 113 -2.86 -21.92 8.28
CA GLY A 113 -1.54 -22.51 8.47
C GLY A 113 -0.44 -21.97 7.55
N LYS A 114 -0.75 -21.03 6.66
CA LYS A 114 0.19 -20.28 5.82
C LYS A 114 -0.17 -18.78 5.86
N PRO A 115 0.13 -18.07 6.96
CA PRO A 115 -0.27 -16.67 7.15
C PRO A 115 0.34 -15.67 6.15
N HIS A 116 1.09 -16.17 5.16
CA HIS A 116 1.74 -15.40 4.11
C HIS A 116 1.25 -15.74 2.69
N CYS A 117 0.14 -16.47 2.61
CA CYS A 117 -0.53 -16.73 1.34
C CYS A 117 -1.92 -16.13 1.40
N VAL A 118 -2.20 -15.19 0.51
CA VAL A 118 -3.47 -14.46 0.46
C VAL A 118 -3.93 -14.31 -0.98
N THR A 119 -5.22 -14.55 -1.20
CA THR A 119 -5.91 -14.14 -2.42
C THR A 119 -6.83 -12.98 -2.08
N VAL A 120 -6.67 -11.86 -2.77
CA VAL A 120 -7.53 -10.69 -2.61
C VAL A 120 -8.52 -10.63 -3.76
N ARG A 121 -9.80 -10.53 -3.43
CA ARG A 121 -10.91 -10.47 -4.39
C ARG A 121 -11.73 -9.21 -4.19
N GLN A 122 -12.33 -8.72 -5.26
CA GLN A 122 -13.42 -7.76 -5.22
C GLN A 122 -14.54 -8.36 -6.04
N ASP A 123 -15.61 -8.75 -5.36
CA ASP A 123 -16.69 -9.54 -5.95
C ASP A 123 -16.12 -10.82 -6.60
N ASP A 124 -16.46 -11.12 -7.85
CA ASP A 124 -15.96 -12.28 -8.58
C ASP A 124 -14.55 -12.10 -9.18
N ARG A 125 -13.94 -10.91 -9.02
CA ARG A 125 -12.66 -10.56 -9.63
C ARG A 125 -11.51 -10.76 -8.65
N ILE A 126 -10.50 -11.51 -9.05
CA ILE A 126 -9.22 -11.56 -8.31
C ILE A 126 -8.42 -10.30 -8.62
N LEU A 127 -8.05 -9.56 -7.56
CA LEU A 127 -7.20 -8.38 -7.64
C LEU A 127 -5.72 -8.77 -7.68
N CYS A 128 -5.30 -9.64 -6.76
CA CYS A 128 -3.96 -10.22 -6.74
C CYS A 128 -3.92 -11.50 -5.90
N ARG A 129 -2.85 -12.29 -6.10
CA ARG A 129 -2.45 -13.37 -5.20
C ARG A 129 -1.03 -13.15 -4.76
N LEU A 130 -0.78 -13.24 -3.46
CA LEU A 130 0.56 -13.28 -2.91
C LEU A 130 0.76 -14.64 -2.27
N ASN A 131 1.82 -15.33 -2.66
CA ASN A 131 2.25 -16.57 -2.02
C ASN A 131 3.70 -16.41 -1.63
N THR A 132 4.01 -16.41 -0.34
CA THR A 132 5.43 -16.44 0.09
C THR A 132 5.88 -17.84 0.44
N ASN A 133 7.16 -18.11 0.19
CA ASN A 133 7.89 -19.20 0.81
C ASN A 133 8.93 -18.62 1.77
N TRP A 134 8.85 -18.97 3.05
CA TRP A 134 9.84 -18.51 4.04
C TRP A 134 11.24 -19.05 3.74
N GLN A 135 11.32 -20.17 3.03
CA GLN A 135 12.55 -20.60 2.38
C GLN A 135 12.88 -19.60 1.28
N LEU A 136 13.79 -18.67 1.58
CA LEU A 136 14.57 -17.98 0.55
C LEU A 136 15.05 -19.03 -0.47
N ALA A 137 15.28 -18.63 -1.72
CA ALA A 137 15.77 -19.54 -2.76
C ALA A 137 17.14 -20.20 -2.44
N ILE A 138 17.72 -19.90 -1.27
CA ILE A 138 18.91 -20.53 -0.71
C ILE A 138 18.49 -21.49 0.43
N PRO A 139 18.63 -22.81 0.25
CA PRO A 139 18.36 -23.79 1.29
C PRO A 139 19.17 -23.49 2.56
N ASN A 140 18.56 -23.62 3.74
CA ASN A 140 19.19 -23.53 5.07
C ASN A 140 19.66 -22.14 5.55
N ILE A 141 19.25 -21.04 4.90
CA ILE A 141 19.48 -19.67 5.42
C ILE A 141 18.14 -19.07 5.82
N SER A 142 17.93 -18.88 7.13
CA SER A 142 16.86 -18.04 7.67
C SER A 142 17.48 -16.71 8.08
N LEU A 143 17.16 -15.62 7.38
CA LEU A 143 17.59 -14.29 7.80
C LEU A 143 16.74 -13.85 9.00
N PRO A 144 17.35 -13.35 10.08
CA PRO A 144 16.60 -12.93 11.26
C PRO A 144 15.71 -11.72 10.91
N ALA A 145 14.52 -11.67 11.51
CA ALA A 145 13.68 -10.48 11.43
C ALA A 145 14.35 -9.36 12.23
N LEU A 146 14.62 -8.23 11.58
CA LEU A 146 15.28 -7.08 12.19
C LEU A 146 14.23 -6.06 12.63
N PRO A 147 14.31 -5.51 13.86
CA PRO A 147 13.44 -4.42 14.27
C PRO A 147 13.82 -3.14 13.49
N ILE A 148 12.90 -2.64 12.68
CA ILE A 148 13.09 -1.45 11.84
C ILE A 148 12.09 -0.36 12.24
N PRO A 149 12.53 0.88 12.53
CA PRO A 149 11.63 2.00 12.69
C PRO A 149 10.98 2.35 11.35
N ILE A 150 9.67 2.64 11.37
CA ILE A 150 8.93 3.07 10.20
C ILE A 150 8.74 4.58 10.28
N ALA A 151 9.12 5.28 9.21
CA ALA A 151 8.78 6.67 8.96
C ALA A 151 8.47 6.82 7.46
N MET A 152 7.18 6.79 7.12
CA MET A 152 6.71 6.85 5.74
C MET A 152 5.79 8.04 5.54
N GLY A 153 6.06 8.82 4.50
CA GLY A 153 5.16 9.85 4.02
C GLY A 153 4.25 9.33 2.93
N THR A 154 3.01 9.79 2.89
CA THR A 154 2.05 9.44 1.85
C THR A 154 1.35 10.69 1.35
N PHE A 155 1.20 10.78 0.04
CA PHE A 155 0.35 11.77 -0.61
C PHE A 155 -0.99 11.14 -0.97
N SER A 156 -2.05 11.94 -0.84
CA SER A 156 -3.37 11.65 -1.36
C SER A 156 -3.98 12.96 -1.90
N ALA A 157 -5.16 12.89 -2.50
CA ALA A 157 -5.76 14.06 -3.11
C ALA A 157 -7.29 14.03 -3.12
N THR A 158 -7.87 15.22 -3.01
CA THR A 158 -9.24 15.52 -3.42
C THR A 158 -9.24 16.13 -4.82
N ASP A 159 -10.40 16.59 -5.31
CA ASP A 159 -10.49 17.28 -6.61
C ASP A 159 -9.71 18.60 -6.65
N ASP A 160 -9.53 19.28 -5.51
CA ASP A 160 -8.98 20.63 -5.40
C ASP A 160 -7.72 20.73 -4.52
N ARG A 161 -7.37 19.70 -3.75
CA ARG A 161 -6.28 19.73 -2.77
C ARG A 161 -5.38 18.51 -2.87
N LEU A 162 -4.11 18.75 -2.61
CA LEU A 162 -3.12 17.72 -2.34
C LEU A 162 -2.91 17.62 -0.82
N LEU A 163 -2.99 16.40 -0.31
CA LEU A 163 -2.87 16.09 1.11
C LEU A 163 -1.58 15.33 1.38
N TRP A 164 -1.08 15.48 2.59
CA TRP A 164 0.08 14.76 3.12
C TRP A 164 -0.20 14.25 4.52
N PHE A 165 0.17 13.01 4.77
CA PHE A 165 0.18 12.41 6.11
C PHE A 165 1.38 11.50 6.28
N SER A 166 1.74 11.24 7.53
CA SER A 166 2.82 10.33 7.89
C SER A 166 2.32 9.12 8.65
N ALA A 167 2.98 7.99 8.40
CA ALA A 167 2.94 6.79 9.20
C ALA A 167 4.25 6.69 9.98
N ARG A 168 4.18 6.51 11.30
CA ARG A 168 5.34 6.26 12.17
C ARG A 168 5.12 5.02 13.00
N GLY A 169 6.19 4.28 13.27
CA GLY A 169 6.06 3.06 14.06
C GLY A 169 7.28 2.16 14.04
N ASN A 170 7.03 0.88 14.21
CA ASN A 170 8.05 -0.16 14.08
C ASN A 170 7.43 -1.46 13.54
N LEU A 171 8.30 -2.33 13.03
CA LEU A 171 8.01 -3.72 12.71
C LEU A 171 9.30 -4.52 12.83
N ASN A 172 9.20 -5.85 12.96
CA ASN A 172 10.32 -6.71 12.62
C ASN A 172 10.21 -7.14 11.16
N LEU A 173 11.23 -6.84 10.38
CA LEU A 173 11.24 -7.06 8.94
C LEU A 173 12.18 -8.21 8.59
N SER A 174 11.68 -9.18 7.83
CA SER A 174 12.49 -10.25 7.25
C SER A 174 12.29 -10.32 5.73
N PRO A 175 13.36 -10.57 4.95
CA PRO A 175 13.20 -10.91 3.55
C PRO A 175 12.59 -12.30 3.42
N THR A 176 11.69 -12.47 2.45
CA THR A 176 11.07 -13.74 2.12
C THR A 176 11.02 -13.92 0.61
N GLY A 177 11.08 -15.16 0.14
CA GLY A 177 10.74 -15.45 -1.24
C GLY A 177 9.23 -15.37 -1.43
N GLY A 178 8.79 -14.99 -2.62
CA GLY A 178 7.36 -15.00 -2.89
C GLY A 178 7.03 -14.71 -4.34
N THR A 179 5.87 -15.18 -4.74
CA THR A 179 5.28 -14.89 -6.04
C THR A 179 4.09 -13.97 -5.86
N VAL A 180 3.95 -13.05 -6.82
CA VAL A 180 2.84 -12.13 -6.93
C VAL A 180 2.19 -12.39 -8.27
N GLU A 181 0.89 -12.68 -8.25
CA GLU A 181 0.08 -12.74 -9.46
C GLU A 181 -0.86 -11.54 -9.46
N VAL A 182 -0.87 -10.79 -10.56
CA VAL A 182 -1.87 -9.75 -10.83
C VAL A 182 -2.59 -10.16 -12.11
N PRO A 183 -3.83 -10.66 -12.03
CA PRO A 183 -4.58 -11.09 -13.23
C PRO A 183 -4.93 -9.91 -14.15
N ILE A 184 -5.11 -10.16 -15.45
CA ILE A 184 -5.45 -9.14 -16.45
C ILE A 184 -6.71 -8.34 -16.14
N GLY A 185 -7.65 -8.93 -15.39
CA GLY A 185 -8.87 -8.25 -14.94
C GLY A 185 -8.67 -7.28 -13.78
N SER A 186 -7.50 -7.27 -13.13
CA SER A 186 -7.21 -6.40 -11.99
C SER A 186 -7.10 -4.94 -12.42
N PRO A 187 -7.69 -3.96 -11.70
CA PRO A 187 -7.61 -2.54 -12.04
C PRO A 187 -6.18 -1.98 -12.14
N PHE A 188 -5.23 -2.63 -11.48
CA PHE A 188 -3.82 -2.25 -11.46
C PHE A 188 -2.92 -3.21 -12.26
N TYR A 189 -3.49 -4.07 -13.11
CA TYR A 189 -2.72 -4.97 -13.99
C TYR A 189 -1.72 -4.21 -14.85
N GLY A 190 -2.14 -3.06 -15.40
CA GLY A 190 -1.33 -2.23 -16.28
C GLY A 190 -0.03 -1.70 -15.65
N PHE A 191 0.11 -1.74 -14.32
CA PHE A 191 1.34 -1.30 -13.66
C PHE A 191 2.47 -2.35 -13.72
N GLY A 192 2.17 -3.62 -14.02
CA GLY A 192 3.18 -4.68 -14.13
C GLY A 192 3.85 -5.01 -12.80
N LEU A 193 3.03 -5.21 -11.74
CA LEU A 193 3.50 -5.42 -10.37
C LEU A 193 3.74 -6.90 -10.00
N ASP A 194 3.77 -7.80 -10.97
CA ASP A 194 3.85 -9.25 -10.83
C ASP A 194 5.30 -9.80 -10.74
N ARG A 195 6.32 -8.93 -10.80
CA ARG A 195 7.75 -9.34 -10.82
C ARG A 195 8.57 -8.64 -9.73
N PRO A 196 8.24 -8.88 -8.45
CA PRO A 196 8.93 -8.22 -7.36
C PRO A 196 10.43 -8.52 -7.37
N TRP A 197 11.25 -7.48 -7.17
CA TRP A 197 12.67 -7.68 -6.87
C TRP A 197 12.84 -8.28 -5.48
N GLN A 198 12.01 -7.85 -4.54
CA GLN A 198 12.01 -8.35 -3.17
C GLN A 198 10.59 -8.43 -2.63
N THR A 199 10.32 -9.49 -1.87
CA THR A 199 9.17 -9.56 -0.96
C THR A 199 9.67 -9.53 0.47
N LEU A 200 9.02 -8.76 1.31
CA LEU A 200 9.35 -8.59 2.71
C LEU A 200 8.15 -9.00 3.54
N TYR A 201 8.41 -9.68 4.65
CA TYR A 201 7.43 -9.94 5.68
C TYR A 201 7.73 -9.08 6.90
N GLY A 202 6.69 -8.47 7.44
CA GLY A 202 6.73 -7.66 8.64
C GLY A 202 5.82 -8.25 9.71
N ASP A 203 6.38 -8.66 10.85
CA ASP A 203 5.60 -8.99 12.04
C ASP A 203 5.73 -7.90 13.11
N ASN A 204 4.92 -8.04 14.17
CA ASN A 204 4.86 -7.08 15.27
C ASN A 204 4.73 -5.64 14.77
N LEU A 205 4.01 -5.46 13.65
CA LEU A 205 3.76 -4.17 13.07
C LEU A 205 3.00 -3.34 14.08
N ASN A 206 3.46 -2.12 14.33
CA ASN A 206 2.79 -1.14 15.16
C ASN A 206 2.99 0.23 14.53
N LEU A 207 1.97 0.69 13.81
CA LEU A 207 1.95 1.96 13.09
C LEU A 207 0.98 2.93 13.75
N THR A 208 1.31 4.21 13.69
CA THR A 208 0.41 5.33 13.93
C THR A 208 0.34 6.17 12.66
N ILE A 209 -0.86 6.33 12.13
CA ILE A 209 -1.15 7.14 10.93
C ILE A 209 -1.72 8.47 11.38
N ASP A 210 -1.01 9.55 11.11
CA ASP A 210 -1.42 10.89 11.51
C ASP A 210 -2.60 11.41 10.68
N ALA A 211 -3.29 12.42 11.21
CA ALA A 211 -4.22 13.21 10.43
C ALA A 211 -3.49 13.91 9.26
N PRO A 212 -4.11 14.01 8.08
CA PRO A 212 -3.48 14.69 6.96
C PRO A 212 -3.48 16.20 7.12
N SER A 213 -2.56 16.82 6.38
CA SER A 213 -2.45 18.26 6.21
C SER A 213 -2.55 18.60 4.72
N VAL A 214 -3.12 19.77 4.41
CA VAL A 214 -3.14 20.29 3.03
C VAL A 214 -1.75 20.83 2.72
N VAL A 215 -1.17 20.37 1.60
CA VAL A 215 0.21 20.72 1.19
C VAL A 215 0.29 21.34 -0.20
N GLY A 216 -0.83 21.38 -0.92
CA GLY A 216 -0.93 22.08 -2.19
C GLY A 216 -2.37 22.11 -2.70
N THR A 217 -2.58 22.88 -3.76
CA THR A 217 -3.81 22.88 -4.55
C THR A 217 -3.64 21.97 -5.76
N ARG A 218 -4.77 21.48 -6.29
CA ARG A 218 -4.81 20.75 -7.56
C ARG A 218 -5.51 21.56 -8.62
N ALA A 219 -4.98 21.49 -9.85
CA ALA A 219 -5.72 21.96 -11.00
C ALA A 219 -6.96 21.07 -11.15
N ARG A 220 -8.16 21.66 -11.11
CA ARG A 220 -9.39 20.93 -11.38
C ARG A 220 -9.26 20.26 -12.75
N ALA A 221 -9.36 18.94 -12.79
CA ALA A 221 -9.60 18.25 -14.04
C ALA A 221 -10.98 18.69 -14.54
N TYR A 222 -11.03 19.48 -15.61
CA TYR A 222 -12.28 19.78 -16.30
C TYR A 222 -12.86 18.45 -16.81
N ARG A 223 -13.86 17.92 -16.12
CA ARG A 223 -14.66 16.82 -16.64
C ARG A 223 -15.57 17.42 -17.70
N TYR A 224 -15.28 17.16 -18.98
CA TYR A 224 -16.29 17.36 -20.01
C TYR A 224 -17.39 16.32 -19.75
N SER A 225 -18.57 16.82 -19.39
CA SER A 225 -19.81 16.07 -19.24
C SER A 225 -20.26 15.44 -20.55
#